data_AF-A0A9P7D3B1-F1
#
_entry.id   AF-A0A9P7D3B1-F1
#
_cell.length_a   1.000
_cell.length_b   1.000
_cell.length_c   1.000
_cell.angle_alpha   90.00
_cell.angle_beta   90.00
_cell.angle_gamma   90.00
#
_symmetry.space_group_name_H-M   'P 1'
#
loop_
_entity.id
_entity.type
_entity.pdbx_description
1 polymer ?
#
loop_
_entity_poly.entity_id
_entity_poly.type
_entity_poly.pdbx_seq_one_letter_code
_entity_poly.pdbx_strand_id
1 'polypeptide(L)'
;MDHSNEDHNRVQFPILSSELTAALGAIEDMADDTDAVPDNVVRGRPPAIFRAGGPMLKQFDESTASSRKTSQAPTPPRSVVGIGNKVAKPDYSEAKIVLAMVGLPARGKSYLSNKLMRYLKWLEYDVQVFNVGQLRRSRAHHKAQQSGILEDHTSSYFSHDNIEATKLREQLAEDSLEMLIRWLKRGGNVAIHDATNSTRMRRAKISARVAKEKGMSVIFLESICNDPAVIAANVALKVSSGDPDYKDLPREVAERDFLRRIKEYETVYETITEPHLSYLRITDVGNEVTLSRINGYLQSRIAFYLMNLHVKPRNIFLSRHGESQFNVEGRIGGDSLLSERGLAYAHALPELVRNNIGDAPLIVWTSTLQRTIQTAGELPYPKLTWKSLDELDAGVCDGMTYEEIEQAYPEDFANRDEDKFNYRYRGGESYRDVVVRLEPVIMELERQENILIFGHQAILRCLYAYFHDLPQADLPYINVPLHTVIKLTPKAYGCDEERYTLPIGAVDTHRPKPGSTVSPADVVPASTTKREYFGTNI
;
A
#
# COMPACT_ATOMS: atom_id res chain seq x y z
N MET A 1 -12.44 62.47 50.95
CA MET A 1 -13.06 63.45 50.05
C MET A 1 -12.71 62.99 48.64
N ASP A 2 -13.56 62.40 47.82
CA ASP A 2 -14.98 62.04 47.93
C ASP A 2 -15.28 60.92 46.91
N HIS A 3 -16.04 59.92 47.36
CA HIS A 3 -17.20 59.24 46.71
C HIS A 3 -17.19 59.01 45.19
N SER A 4 -17.04 57.76 44.72
CA SER A 4 -18.07 56.70 44.50
C SER A 4 -18.79 56.77 43.14
N ASN A 5 -18.60 55.77 42.27
CA ASN A 5 -19.67 54.83 41.89
C ASN A 5 -19.18 53.74 40.92
N GLU A 6 -19.69 52.54 41.18
CA GLU A 6 -19.68 51.33 40.36
C GLU A 6 -20.46 51.54 39.06
N ASP A 7 -20.12 50.82 37.99
CA ASP A 7 -21.12 49.95 37.37
C ASP A 7 -20.55 48.89 36.42
N HIS A 8 -21.15 47.72 36.53
CA HIS A 8 -20.85 46.48 35.84
C HIS A 8 -21.36 46.46 34.39
N ASN A 9 -20.64 45.81 33.47
CA ASN A 9 -21.29 45.21 32.30
C ASN A 9 -20.72 43.81 32.02
N ARG A 10 -21.48 42.79 32.47
CA ARG A 10 -21.30 41.37 32.18
C ARG A 10 -21.78 41.09 30.76
N VAL A 11 -20.95 40.46 29.93
CA VAL A 11 -21.38 39.83 28.67
C VAL A 11 -21.88 38.41 28.98
N GLN A 12 -23.12 38.14 28.59
CA GLN A 12 -23.81 36.84 28.72
C GLN A 12 -23.20 35.78 27.80
N PHE A 13 -23.00 34.56 28.33
CA PHE A 13 -22.81 33.33 27.55
C PHE A 13 -24.18 32.68 27.26
N PRO A 14 -24.39 32.04 26.10
CA PRO A 14 -25.66 31.43 25.76
C PRO A 14 -25.93 30.16 26.58
N ILE A 15 -27.22 30.00 26.87
CA ILE A 15 -27.86 28.97 27.69
C ILE A 15 -27.63 27.57 27.09
N LEU A 16 -27.09 26.65 27.90
CA LEU A 16 -26.98 25.22 27.63
C LEU A 16 -28.38 24.59 27.50
N SER A 17 -28.59 23.73 26.50
CA SER A 17 -29.86 23.06 26.24
C SER A 17 -30.20 22.02 27.34
N SER A 18 -31.50 21.87 27.60
CA SER A 18 -32.10 20.98 28.60
C SER A 18 -31.78 19.48 28.44
N GLU A 19 -31.13 19.08 27.35
CA GLU A 19 -30.76 17.69 27.06
C GLU A 19 -29.44 17.27 27.74
N LEU A 20 -28.57 18.23 28.09
CA LEU A 20 -27.30 17.96 28.81
C LEU A 20 -27.49 17.77 30.33
N THR A 21 -28.53 18.37 30.92
CA THR A 21 -28.86 18.19 32.34
C THR A 21 -29.47 16.82 32.62
N ALA A 22 -30.20 16.24 31.65
CA ALA A 22 -30.76 14.89 31.76
C ALA A 22 -29.68 13.79 31.69
N ALA A 23 -28.59 14.02 30.96
CA ALA A 23 -27.47 13.07 30.85
C ALA A 23 -26.58 13.05 32.11
N LEU A 24 -26.53 14.14 32.88
CA LEU A 24 -25.77 14.22 34.14
C LEU A 24 -26.50 13.56 35.31
N GLY A 25 -27.83 13.65 35.38
CA GLY A 25 -28.63 12.96 36.41
C GLY A 25 -28.60 11.44 36.30
N ALA A 26 -28.48 10.90 35.08
CA ALA A 26 -28.41 9.45 34.86
C ALA A 26 -27.05 8.82 35.24
N ILE A 27 -26.02 9.64 35.45
CA ILE A 27 -24.67 9.19 35.84
C ILE A 27 -24.52 9.19 37.38
N GLU A 28 -25.32 9.97 38.11
CA GLU A 28 -25.34 9.96 39.58
C GLU A 28 -26.11 8.76 40.16
N ASP A 29 -27.11 8.22 39.46
CA ASP A 29 -27.91 7.06 39.91
C ASP A 29 -27.19 5.69 39.74
N MET A 30 -25.98 5.65 39.19
CA MET A 30 -25.17 4.41 39.09
C MET A 30 -24.06 4.30 40.14
N ALA A 31 -24.00 5.24 41.10
CA ALA A 31 -22.95 5.29 42.12
C ALA A 31 -23.38 4.79 43.52
N ASP A 32 -24.65 4.41 43.72
CA ASP A 32 -25.18 3.90 45.00
C ASP A 32 -25.52 2.41 44.91
N ASP A 33 -24.49 1.56 44.94
CA ASP A 33 -24.64 0.19 45.48
C ASP A 33 -23.26 -0.40 45.84
N THR A 34 -22.69 0.04 46.98
CA THR A 34 -21.57 -0.68 47.62
C THR A 34 -21.70 -0.67 49.15
N ASP A 35 -21.88 -1.85 49.73
CA ASP A 35 -21.87 -2.10 51.18
C ASP A 35 -20.43 -2.17 51.75
N ALA A 36 -20.20 -1.37 52.81
CA ALA A 36 -19.38 -1.59 54.03
C ALA A 36 -17.87 -2.03 54.00
N VAL A 37 -16.95 -1.03 54.03
CA VAL A 37 -15.91 -0.65 55.05
C VAL A 37 -15.35 -1.76 56.02
N PRO A 38 -14.01 -1.90 56.30
CA PRO A 38 -13.27 -0.86 57.04
C PRO A 38 -11.78 -0.55 56.77
N ASP A 39 -11.45 0.66 57.23
CA ASP A 39 -10.23 1.47 57.15
C ASP A 39 -8.93 0.85 57.68
N ASN A 40 -7.81 1.13 56.99
CA ASN A 40 -6.57 1.61 57.63
C ASN A 40 -5.54 2.18 56.61
N VAL A 41 -5.35 3.51 56.72
CA VAL A 41 -4.18 4.38 56.43
C VAL A 41 -2.98 3.80 55.65
N VAL A 42 -2.68 4.34 54.45
CA VAL A 42 -1.38 4.91 54.04
C VAL A 42 -1.58 5.87 52.84
N ARG A 43 -1.15 7.12 52.97
CA ARG A 43 -1.06 8.10 51.86
C ARG A 43 0.06 7.73 50.87
N GLY A 44 -0.26 7.69 49.58
CA GLY A 44 0.67 7.97 48.48
C GLY A 44 1.04 6.80 47.56
N ARG A 45 0.27 6.59 46.48
CA ARG A 45 0.74 5.99 45.21
C ARG A 45 -0.04 6.57 44.01
N PRO A 46 0.62 6.86 42.87
CA PRO A 46 -0.05 7.28 41.63
C PRO A 46 -0.84 6.12 41.01
N PRO A 47 -1.78 6.39 40.07
CA PRO A 47 -2.60 5.35 39.45
C PRO A 47 -1.76 4.30 38.73
N ALA A 48 -2.22 3.04 38.77
CA ALA A 48 -1.52 1.89 38.23
C ALA A 48 -1.20 2.03 36.74
N ILE A 49 0.09 1.99 36.43
CA ILE A 49 0.62 1.77 35.08
C ILE A 49 0.24 0.35 34.66
N PHE A 50 -0.44 0.19 33.52
CA PHE A 50 -0.63 -1.07 32.83
C PHE A 50 0.75 -1.70 32.55
N ARG A 51 1.18 -2.63 33.41
CA ARG A 51 2.39 -3.43 33.18
C ARG A 51 2.00 -4.75 32.52
N ALA A 52 2.68 -5.07 31.43
CA ALA A 52 2.66 -6.41 30.84
C ALA A 52 3.06 -7.44 31.92
N GLY A 53 2.17 -8.41 32.18
CA GLY A 53 2.40 -9.50 33.14
C GLY A 53 1.45 -9.56 34.35
N GLY A 54 0.43 -8.70 34.42
CA GLY A 54 -0.59 -8.76 35.48
C GLY A 54 -1.48 -10.01 35.43
N PRO A 55 -2.12 -10.41 36.54
CA PRO A 55 -2.92 -11.63 36.66
C PRO A 55 -4.12 -11.69 35.68
N MET A 56 -4.68 -10.55 35.27
CA MET A 56 -5.67 -10.51 34.19
C MET A 56 -5.12 -11.00 32.84
N LEU A 57 -3.86 -10.68 32.49
CA LEU A 57 -3.26 -11.14 31.23
C LEU A 57 -3.00 -12.65 31.25
N LYS A 58 -2.70 -13.23 32.42
CA LYS A 58 -2.60 -14.69 32.59
C LYS A 58 -3.94 -15.41 32.45
N GLN A 59 -5.03 -14.82 32.92
CA GLN A 59 -6.39 -15.34 32.68
C GLN A 59 -6.77 -15.29 31.20
N PHE A 60 -6.35 -14.25 30.47
CA PHE A 60 -6.50 -14.21 29.02
C PHE A 60 -5.69 -15.33 28.33
N ASP A 61 -4.44 -15.57 28.73
CA ASP A 61 -3.59 -16.64 28.18
C ASP A 61 -4.11 -18.06 28.46
N GLU A 62 -4.69 -18.29 29.64
CA GLU A 62 -5.34 -19.56 29.99
C GLU A 62 -6.66 -19.77 29.21
N SER A 63 -7.39 -18.69 28.91
CA SER A 63 -8.58 -18.75 28.04
C SER A 63 -8.22 -19.09 26.59
N THR A 64 -7.08 -18.62 26.07
CA THR A 64 -6.53 -18.99 24.76
C THR A 64 -6.01 -20.42 24.73
N ALA A 65 -5.52 -20.97 25.85
CA ALA A 65 -5.15 -22.39 25.94
C ALA A 65 -6.38 -23.32 25.83
N SER A 66 -7.55 -22.92 26.36
CA SER A 66 -8.80 -23.66 26.14
C SER A 66 -9.27 -23.64 24.68
N SER A 67 -8.92 -22.58 23.95
CA SER A 67 -9.15 -22.43 22.51
C SER A 67 -8.14 -23.18 21.63
N ARG A 68 -7.12 -23.81 22.23
CA ARG A 68 -6.18 -24.75 21.55
C ARG A 68 -6.64 -26.21 21.61
N LYS A 69 -7.85 -26.48 22.08
CA LYS A 69 -8.49 -27.75 21.70
C LYS A 69 -8.64 -27.74 20.18
N THR A 70 -7.95 -28.67 19.54
CA THR A 70 -8.18 -29.07 18.15
C THR A 70 -9.67 -28.99 17.88
N SER A 71 -10.07 -28.09 16.99
CA SER A 71 -11.38 -28.16 16.38
C SER A 71 -11.41 -29.44 15.54
N GLN A 72 -11.62 -30.59 16.18
CA GLN A 72 -12.24 -31.70 15.50
C GLN A 72 -13.61 -31.18 15.09
N ALA A 73 -13.78 -30.92 13.79
CA ALA A 73 -15.07 -30.56 13.23
C ALA A 73 -16.07 -31.62 13.71
N PRO A 74 -17.09 -31.25 14.51
CA PRO A 74 -18.13 -32.21 14.85
C PRO A 74 -18.92 -32.45 13.57
N THR A 75 -19.04 -33.73 13.19
CA THR A 75 -19.81 -34.24 12.03
C THR A 75 -19.22 -33.88 10.65
N PRO A 76 -19.35 -34.76 9.63
CA PRO A 76 -18.73 -34.52 8.33
C PRO A 76 -19.25 -33.21 7.74
N PRO A 77 -18.41 -32.42 7.05
CA PRO A 77 -18.87 -31.23 6.35
C PRO A 77 -20.03 -31.65 5.43
N ARG A 78 -21.10 -30.86 5.41
CA ARG A 78 -22.12 -31.00 4.36
C ARG A 78 -21.36 -31.08 3.04
N SER A 79 -21.62 -32.13 2.24
CA SER A 79 -20.99 -32.25 0.93
C SER A 79 -21.20 -30.93 0.19
N VAL A 80 -20.11 -30.22 -0.10
CA VAL A 80 -20.18 -28.99 -0.89
C VAL A 80 -20.51 -29.45 -2.31
N VAL A 81 -21.80 -29.45 -2.65
CA VAL A 81 -22.29 -29.84 -3.97
C VAL A 81 -22.14 -28.65 -4.92
N GLY A 82 -21.50 -28.87 -6.08
CA GLY A 82 -21.34 -27.87 -7.14
C GLY A 82 -19.89 -27.72 -7.61
N ILE A 83 -19.68 -27.10 -8.77
CA ILE A 83 -18.37 -26.83 -9.39
C ILE A 83 -17.75 -25.58 -8.74
N GLY A 84 -16.42 -25.51 -8.65
CA GLY A 84 -15.71 -24.28 -8.31
C GLY A 84 -16.12 -23.15 -9.26
N ASN A 85 -16.19 -21.94 -8.75
CA ASN A 85 -16.77 -20.81 -9.48
C ASN A 85 -15.70 -19.78 -9.82
N LYS A 86 -15.88 -19.06 -10.93
CA LYS A 86 -15.08 -17.87 -11.23
C LYS A 86 -15.60 -16.69 -10.41
N VAL A 87 -14.73 -16.08 -9.62
CA VAL A 87 -15.06 -14.88 -8.85
C VAL A 87 -15.10 -13.69 -9.79
N ALA A 88 -16.28 -13.08 -9.91
CA ALA A 88 -16.43 -11.86 -10.68
C ALA A 88 -15.65 -10.70 -10.04
N LYS A 89 -15.09 -9.83 -10.87
CA LYS A 89 -14.53 -8.57 -10.41
C LYS A 89 -15.64 -7.76 -9.73
N PRO A 90 -15.43 -7.28 -8.48
CA PRO A 90 -16.39 -6.38 -7.86
C PRO A 90 -16.62 -5.16 -8.76
N ASP A 91 -17.87 -4.72 -8.86
CA ASP A 91 -18.19 -3.56 -9.67
C ASP A 91 -17.74 -2.28 -8.98
N TYR A 92 -16.54 -1.83 -9.32
CA TYR A 92 -16.01 -0.55 -8.89
C TYR A 92 -16.38 0.61 -9.84
N SER A 93 -17.13 0.35 -10.92
CA SER A 93 -17.33 1.28 -12.04
C SER A 93 -17.98 2.61 -11.64
N GLU A 94 -18.73 2.64 -10.53
CA GLU A 94 -19.40 3.84 -10.04
C GLU A 94 -18.43 4.89 -9.47
N ALA A 95 -17.30 4.46 -8.90
CA ALA A 95 -16.36 5.39 -8.28
C ALA A 95 -15.50 6.08 -9.35
N LYS A 96 -15.72 7.38 -9.58
CA LYS A 96 -14.89 8.23 -10.46
C LYS A 96 -14.22 9.34 -9.64
N ILE A 97 -12.93 9.22 -9.42
CA ILE A 97 -12.15 10.17 -8.61
C ILE A 97 -11.06 10.82 -9.46
N VAL A 98 -11.04 12.15 -9.47
CA VAL A 98 -9.91 12.96 -9.89
C VAL A 98 -9.06 13.25 -8.65
N LEU A 99 -7.87 12.66 -8.57
CA LEU A 99 -6.91 12.93 -7.50
C LEU A 99 -5.89 13.96 -8.00
N ALA A 100 -6.02 15.21 -7.57
CA ALA A 100 -5.15 16.30 -7.99
C ALA A 100 -3.99 16.48 -7.01
N MET A 101 -2.76 16.22 -7.47
CA MET A 101 -1.56 16.40 -6.65
C MET A 101 -1.31 17.90 -6.41
N VAL A 102 -0.89 18.29 -5.21
CA VAL A 102 -0.53 19.67 -4.84
C VAL A 102 0.83 19.67 -4.16
N GLY A 103 1.66 20.66 -4.46
CA GLY A 103 2.92 20.89 -3.75
C GLY A 103 4.09 21.23 -4.66
N LEU A 104 5.17 21.69 -4.04
CA LEU A 104 6.40 22.11 -4.73
C LEU A 104 7.11 20.96 -5.46
N PRO A 105 7.95 21.23 -6.47
CA PRO A 105 8.82 20.22 -7.08
C PRO A 105 9.72 19.54 -6.02
N ALA A 106 10.11 18.29 -6.28
CA ALA A 106 10.93 17.47 -5.37
C ALA A 106 10.37 17.24 -3.95
N ARG A 107 9.04 17.38 -3.76
CA ARG A 107 8.34 17.07 -2.49
C ARG A 107 7.62 15.72 -2.49
N GLY A 108 8.11 14.72 -3.22
CA GLY A 108 7.54 13.36 -3.16
C GLY A 108 6.21 13.10 -3.89
N LYS A 109 5.64 14.09 -4.61
CA LYS A 109 4.37 13.89 -5.36
C LYS A 109 4.38 12.64 -6.26
N SER A 110 5.40 12.49 -7.11
CA SER A 110 5.51 11.33 -8.01
C SER A 110 5.70 10.01 -7.26
N TYR A 111 6.31 10.04 -6.07
CA TYR A 111 6.45 8.86 -5.22
C TYR A 111 5.08 8.43 -4.69
N LEU A 112 4.32 9.37 -4.12
CA LEU A 112 2.98 9.12 -3.60
C LEU A 112 2.02 8.66 -4.70
N SER A 113 2.04 9.30 -5.87
CA SER A 113 1.18 8.92 -6.99
C SER A 113 1.44 7.49 -7.47
N ASN A 114 2.71 7.09 -7.57
CA ASN A 114 3.08 5.75 -8.05
C ASN A 114 2.75 4.67 -7.02
N LYS A 115 3.07 4.92 -5.75
CA LYS A 115 2.69 4.01 -4.66
C LYS A 115 1.18 3.83 -4.57
N LEU A 116 0.42 4.91 -4.71
CA LEU A 116 -1.03 4.85 -4.69
C LEU A 116 -1.59 4.11 -5.90
N MET A 117 -1.08 4.40 -7.10
CA MET A 117 -1.48 3.70 -8.31
C MET A 117 -1.27 2.20 -8.19
N ARG A 118 -0.08 1.77 -7.75
CA ARG A 118 0.27 0.35 -7.57
C ARG A 118 -0.66 -0.35 -6.59
N TYR A 119 -0.92 0.27 -5.43
CA TYR A 119 -1.85 -0.26 -4.43
C TYR A 119 -3.28 -0.39 -4.97
N LEU A 120 -3.80 0.64 -5.62
CA LEU A 120 -5.16 0.60 -6.15
C LEU A 120 -5.31 -0.38 -7.32
N LYS A 121 -4.30 -0.48 -8.21
CA LYS A 121 -4.27 -1.49 -9.29
C LYS A 121 -4.21 -2.92 -8.74
N TRP A 122 -3.43 -3.13 -7.69
CA TRP A 122 -3.35 -4.43 -7.01
C TRP A 122 -4.71 -4.83 -6.41
N LEU A 123 -5.49 -3.86 -5.91
CA LEU A 123 -6.90 -4.01 -5.52
C LEU A 123 -7.90 -3.96 -6.69
N GLU A 124 -7.40 -3.99 -7.93
CA GLU A 124 -8.18 -4.05 -9.17
C GLU A 124 -8.99 -2.81 -9.54
N TYR A 125 -8.70 -1.66 -8.93
CA TYR A 125 -9.17 -0.40 -9.45
C TYR A 125 -8.41 -0.02 -10.71
N ASP A 126 -9.13 0.48 -11.70
CA ASP A 126 -8.54 1.04 -12.90
C ASP A 126 -8.01 2.43 -12.55
N VAL A 127 -6.68 2.56 -12.51
CA VAL A 127 -5.98 3.79 -12.11
C VAL A 127 -4.97 4.21 -13.16
N GLN A 128 -4.97 5.51 -13.47
CA GLN A 128 -4.02 6.09 -14.42
C GLN A 128 -3.48 7.45 -13.96
N VAL A 129 -2.18 7.65 -14.18
CA VAL A 129 -1.47 8.91 -13.89
C VAL A 129 -1.37 9.76 -15.14
N PHE A 130 -1.79 11.02 -15.03
CA PHE A 130 -1.71 12.06 -16.05
C PHE A 130 -0.69 13.10 -15.60
N ASN A 131 0.55 12.98 -16.08
CA ASN A 131 1.65 13.85 -15.68
C ASN A 131 1.80 15.02 -16.66
N VAL A 132 1.52 16.24 -16.17
CA VAL A 132 1.54 17.46 -17.00
C VAL A 132 2.96 17.77 -17.51
N GLY A 133 3.99 17.47 -16.71
CA GLY A 133 5.38 17.68 -17.11
C GLY A 133 5.82 16.82 -18.29
N GLN A 134 5.32 15.58 -18.37
CA GLN A 134 5.56 14.72 -19.53
C GLN A 134 4.73 15.12 -20.72
N LEU A 135 3.45 15.48 -20.55
CA LEU A 135 2.64 15.98 -21.64
C LEU A 135 3.30 17.19 -22.32
N ARG A 136 3.84 18.12 -21.51
CA ARG A 136 4.65 19.23 -22.00
C ARG A 136 5.83 18.74 -22.84
N ARG A 137 6.63 17.80 -22.31
CA ARG A 137 7.81 17.27 -23.01
C ARG A 137 7.45 16.58 -24.32
N SER A 138 6.43 15.73 -24.34
CA SER A 138 5.97 15.05 -25.56
C SER A 138 5.56 16.07 -26.62
N ARG A 139 4.78 17.10 -26.26
CA ARG A 139 4.39 18.16 -27.20
C ARG A 139 5.57 18.99 -27.69
N ALA A 140 6.51 19.33 -26.81
CA ALA A 140 7.73 20.03 -27.20
C ALA A 140 8.56 19.21 -28.20
N HIS A 141 8.72 17.90 -27.97
CA HIS A 141 9.40 17.00 -28.91
C HIS A 141 8.70 16.92 -30.28
N HIS A 142 7.37 16.77 -30.30
CA HIS A 142 6.59 16.78 -31.55
C HIS A 142 6.74 18.08 -32.31
N LYS A 143 6.66 19.21 -31.61
CA LYS A 143 6.81 20.53 -32.21
C LYS A 143 8.23 20.75 -32.72
N ALA A 144 9.26 20.28 -32.02
CA ALA A 144 10.63 20.33 -32.48
C ALA A 144 10.84 19.47 -33.74
N GLN A 145 10.22 18.29 -33.83
CA GLN A 145 10.27 17.44 -35.04
C GLN A 145 9.57 18.08 -36.24
N GLN A 146 8.47 18.81 -36.02
CA GLN A 146 7.69 19.44 -37.10
C GLN A 146 8.25 20.81 -37.52
N SER A 147 8.76 21.60 -36.58
CA SER A 147 9.14 23.00 -36.81
C SER A 147 10.64 23.30 -36.71
N GLY A 148 11.44 22.36 -36.19
CA GLY A 148 12.89 22.54 -35.96
C GLY A 148 13.24 23.45 -34.78
N ILE A 149 12.25 24.01 -34.07
CA ILE A 149 12.47 24.93 -32.95
C ILE A 149 12.48 24.15 -31.63
N LEU A 150 13.59 24.21 -30.90
CA LEU A 150 13.71 23.72 -29.52
C LEU A 150 13.07 24.72 -28.55
N GLU A 151 12.07 24.26 -27.78
CA GLU A 151 11.47 25.09 -26.74
C GLU A 151 12.38 25.20 -25.51
N ASP A 152 12.37 26.38 -24.87
CA ASP A 152 13.10 26.61 -23.61
C ASP A 152 12.47 25.78 -22.47
N HIS A 153 13.29 24.99 -21.80
CA HIS A 153 12.90 24.17 -20.65
C HIS A 153 13.66 24.53 -19.37
N THR A 154 14.43 25.61 -19.40
CA THR A 154 15.17 26.10 -18.23
C THR A 154 14.24 26.71 -17.19
N SER A 155 14.77 27.03 -16.01
CA SER A 155 14.03 27.70 -14.93
C SER A 155 13.26 28.97 -15.36
N SER A 156 13.70 29.70 -16.39
CA SER A 156 13.00 30.87 -16.96
C SER A 156 11.58 30.56 -17.45
N TYR A 157 11.35 29.36 -17.99
CA TYR A 157 10.05 28.86 -18.44
C TYR A 157 9.07 28.71 -17.26
N PHE A 158 9.59 28.46 -16.08
CA PHE A 158 8.78 28.25 -14.88
C PHE A 158 8.53 29.51 -14.06
N SER A 159 9.19 30.62 -14.41
CA SER A 159 8.97 31.90 -13.77
C SER A 159 7.57 32.42 -14.03
N HIS A 160 6.96 33.02 -13.00
CA HIS A 160 5.61 33.58 -13.08
C HIS A 160 5.57 34.91 -13.82
N ASP A 161 6.71 35.59 -13.95
CA ASP A 161 6.86 36.82 -14.71
C ASP A 161 6.83 36.57 -16.23
N ASN A 162 6.99 35.31 -16.65
CA ASN A 162 6.83 34.90 -18.04
C ASN A 162 5.36 34.59 -18.35
N ILE A 163 4.65 35.60 -18.86
CA ILE A 163 3.20 35.54 -19.17
C ILE A 163 2.90 34.45 -20.21
N GLU A 164 3.70 34.36 -21.26
CA GLU A 164 3.51 33.37 -22.34
C GLU A 164 3.73 31.93 -21.84
N ALA A 165 4.81 31.68 -21.09
CA ALA A 165 5.07 30.36 -20.52
C ALA A 165 4.01 29.98 -19.47
N THR A 166 3.52 30.94 -18.69
CA THR A 166 2.43 30.71 -17.73
C THR A 166 1.13 30.33 -18.44
N LYS A 167 0.76 31.02 -19.53
CA LYS A 167 -0.40 30.69 -20.36
C LYS A 167 -0.28 29.29 -20.97
N LEU A 168 0.90 28.93 -21.46
CA LEU A 168 1.15 27.58 -22.00
C LEU A 168 1.05 26.49 -20.93
N ARG A 169 1.63 26.71 -19.73
CA ARG A 169 1.53 25.79 -18.59
C ARG A 169 0.09 25.63 -18.09
N GLU A 170 -0.72 26.67 -18.18
CA GLU A 170 -2.15 26.61 -17.86
C GLU A 170 -2.89 25.73 -18.88
N GLN A 171 -2.71 25.99 -20.18
CA GLN A 171 -3.34 25.20 -21.24
C GLN A 171 -2.96 23.72 -21.16
N LEU A 172 -1.69 23.41 -20.87
CA LEU A 172 -1.23 22.02 -20.71
C LEU A 172 -1.92 21.31 -19.55
N ALA A 173 -2.17 22.00 -18.44
CA ALA A 173 -2.87 21.42 -17.30
C ALA A 173 -4.38 21.26 -17.60
N GLU A 174 -4.99 22.21 -18.28
CA GLU A 174 -6.39 22.10 -18.74
C GLU A 174 -6.57 20.94 -19.72
N ASP A 175 -5.68 20.80 -20.70
CA ASP A 175 -5.70 19.68 -21.65
C ASP A 175 -5.50 18.33 -20.95
N SER A 176 -4.56 18.26 -19.99
CA SER A 176 -4.35 17.06 -19.19
C SER A 176 -5.58 16.69 -18.36
N LEU A 177 -6.29 17.69 -17.82
CA LEU A 177 -7.56 17.50 -17.11
C LEU A 177 -8.69 17.02 -18.03
N GLU A 178 -8.76 17.49 -19.28
CA GLU A 178 -9.74 16.96 -20.24
C GLU A 178 -9.44 15.51 -20.63
N MET A 179 -8.17 15.18 -20.84
CA MET A 179 -7.75 13.82 -21.16
C MET A 179 -8.13 12.83 -20.04
N LEU A 180 -7.91 13.23 -18.79
CA LEU A 180 -8.24 12.37 -17.65
C LEU A 180 -9.74 12.23 -17.43
N ILE A 181 -10.53 13.29 -17.64
CA ILE A 181 -12.00 13.23 -17.57
C ILE A 181 -12.54 12.29 -18.65
N ARG A 182 -12.04 12.38 -19.89
CA ARG A 182 -12.42 11.46 -20.98
C ARG A 182 -12.09 10.02 -20.64
N TRP A 183 -10.96 9.77 -20.00
CA TRP A 183 -10.57 8.44 -19.58
C TRP A 183 -11.48 7.90 -18.46
N LEU A 184 -11.80 8.70 -17.44
CA LEU A 184 -12.77 8.33 -16.40
C LEU A 184 -14.15 7.98 -17.00
N LYS A 185 -14.61 8.73 -18.00
CA LYS A 185 -15.87 8.44 -18.74
C LYS A 185 -15.86 7.10 -19.47
N ARG A 186 -14.69 6.57 -19.82
CA ARG A 186 -14.55 5.27 -20.51
C ARG A 186 -14.51 4.07 -19.57
N GLY A 187 -14.56 4.29 -18.26
CA GLY A 187 -14.60 3.20 -17.28
C GLY A 187 -13.58 3.31 -16.14
N GLY A 188 -12.55 4.16 -16.26
CA GLY A 188 -11.52 4.30 -15.23
C GLY A 188 -12.06 4.72 -13.86
N ASN A 189 -11.40 4.33 -12.76
CA ASN A 189 -11.86 4.63 -11.40
C ASN A 189 -11.17 5.84 -10.79
N VAL A 190 -9.83 5.89 -10.86
CA VAL A 190 -9.04 6.97 -10.27
C VAL A 190 -8.07 7.53 -11.29
N ALA A 191 -8.23 8.82 -11.60
CA ALA A 191 -7.29 9.55 -12.44
C ALA A 191 -6.43 10.47 -11.57
N ILE A 192 -5.12 10.22 -11.55
CA ILE A 192 -4.17 11.03 -10.79
C ILE A 192 -3.63 12.14 -11.69
N HIS A 193 -4.02 13.38 -11.40
CA HIS A 193 -3.51 14.57 -12.08
C HIS A 193 -2.20 15.04 -11.41
N ASP A 194 -1.07 14.57 -11.93
CA ASP A 194 0.27 14.86 -11.41
C ASP A 194 0.81 16.18 -11.98
N ALA A 195 0.53 17.25 -11.23
CA ALA A 195 1.03 18.60 -11.45
C ALA A 195 1.37 19.26 -10.11
N THR A 196 1.91 20.48 -10.12
CA THR A 196 2.18 21.21 -8.88
C THR A 196 0.92 21.78 -8.24
N ASN A 197 -0.05 22.23 -9.07
CA ASN A 197 -1.33 22.82 -8.65
C ASN A 197 -1.19 23.81 -7.47
N SER A 198 -0.12 24.61 -7.51
CA SER A 198 0.39 25.39 -6.38
C SER A 198 -0.48 26.56 -5.96
N THR A 199 -1.42 27.02 -6.80
CA THR A 199 -2.23 28.22 -6.53
C THR A 199 -3.69 27.88 -6.26
N ARG A 200 -4.37 28.69 -5.44
CA ARG A 200 -5.81 28.58 -5.14
C ARG A 200 -6.63 28.66 -6.42
N MET A 201 -6.26 29.58 -7.32
CA MET A 201 -6.95 29.78 -8.60
C MET A 201 -6.92 28.50 -9.47
N ARG A 202 -5.77 27.81 -9.56
CA ARG A 202 -5.66 26.54 -10.31
C ARG A 202 -6.56 25.46 -9.71
N ARG A 203 -6.58 25.32 -8.37
CA ARG A 203 -7.44 24.35 -7.67
C ARG A 203 -8.92 24.65 -7.85
N ALA A 204 -9.31 25.92 -7.81
CA ALA A 204 -10.68 26.35 -8.06
C ALA A 204 -11.13 26.00 -9.48
N LYS A 205 -10.28 26.21 -10.50
CA LYS A 205 -10.57 25.81 -11.88
C LYS A 205 -10.76 24.29 -12.02
N ILE A 206 -9.88 23.49 -11.43
CA ILE A 206 -10.00 22.03 -11.43
C ILE A 206 -11.34 21.61 -10.83
N SER A 207 -11.67 22.15 -9.64
CA SER A 207 -12.92 21.84 -8.94
C SER A 207 -14.14 22.23 -9.76
N ALA A 208 -14.16 23.45 -10.29
CA ALA A 208 -15.26 23.96 -11.12
C ALA A 208 -15.44 23.14 -12.41
N ARG A 209 -14.35 22.65 -13.01
CA ARG A 209 -14.41 21.83 -14.21
C ARG A 209 -14.93 20.41 -13.92
N VAL A 210 -14.42 19.77 -12.87
CA VAL A 210 -14.85 18.42 -12.46
C VAL A 210 -16.31 18.42 -11.99
N ALA A 211 -16.76 19.48 -11.31
CA ALA A 211 -18.16 19.61 -10.85
C ALA A 211 -19.20 19.61 -11.98
N LYS A 212 -18.80 19.87 -13.23
CA LYS A 212 -19.67 19.73 -14.41
C LYS A 212 -19.93 18.28 -14.81
N GLU A 213 -19.13 17.34 -14.30
CA GLU A 213 -19.21 15.92 -14.63
C GLU A 213 -20.00 15.16 -13.57
N LYS A 214 -21.18 14.65 -13.94
CA LYS A 214 -22.03 13.88 -13.04
C LYS A 214 -21.32 12.59 -12.62
N GLY A 215 -21.33 12.30 -11.31
CA GLY A 215 -20.73 11.09 -10.74
C GLY A 215 -19.21 11.14 -10.58
N MET A 216 -18.56 12.28 -10.86
CA MET A 216 -17.15 12.48 -10.60
C MET A 216 -16.94 13.31 -9.33
N SER A 217 -15.89 12.95 -8.57
CA SER A 217 -15.44 13.73 -7.41
C SER A 217 -13.98 14.12 -7.58
N VAL A 218 -13.58 15.24 -6.98
CA VAL A 218 -12.19 15.67 -6.91
C VAL A 218 -11.71 15.57 -5.47
N ILE A 219 -10.51 15.04 -5.28
CA ILE A 219 -9.77 15.13 -4.01
C ILE A 219 -8.38 15.68 -4.28
N PHE A 220 -7.90 16.56 -3.42
CA PHE A 220 -6.55 17.11 -3.52
C PHE A 220 -5.59 16.36 -2.60
N LEU A 221 -4.41 15.99 -3.11
CA LEU A 221 -3.34 15.38 -2.32
C LEU A 221 -2.17 16.35 -2.25
N GLU A 222 -2.06 17.07 -1.15
CA GLU A 222 -0.97 18.00 -0.89
C GLU A 222 0.20 17.30 -0.19
N SER A 223 1.38 17.36 -0.81
CA SER A 223 2.61 16.81 -0.25
C SER A 223 3.55 17.94 0.15
N ILE A 224 3.75 18.10 1.45
CA ILE A 224 4.67 19.07 2.07
C ILE A 224 5.85 18.29 2.64
N CYS A 225 7.06 18.70 2.29
CA CYS A 225 8.28 18.15 2.87
C CYS A 225 9.28 19.29 3.02
N ASN A 226 9.66 19.56 4.26
CA ASN A 226 10.59 20.62 4.62
C ASN A 226 11.97 20.08 5.01
N ASP A 227 12.13 18.76 5.09
CA ASP A 227 13.40 18.09 5.35
C ASP A 227 14.41 18.33 4.20
N PRO A 228 15.51 19.08 4.45
CA PRO A 228 16.50 19.38 3.43
C PRO A 228 17.18 18.14 2.83
N ALA A 229 17.35 17.06 3.62
CA ALA A 229 17.99 15.83 3.15
C ALA A 229 17.09 15.08 2.16
N VAL A 230 15.79 15.00 2.45
CA VAL A 230 14.80 14.41 1.54
C VAL A 230 14.69 15.22 0.25
N ILE A 231 14.69 16.55 0.36
CA ILE A 231 14.66 17.44 -0.81
C ILE A 231 15.91 17.24 -1.67
N ALA A 232 17.10 17.24 -1.07
CA ALA A 232 18.36 17.04 -1.79
C ALA A 232 18.40 15.68 -2.48
N ALA A 233 17.99 14.60 -1.81
CA ALA A 233 17.90 13.27 -2.40
C ALA A 233 16.91 13.22 -3.58
N ASN A 234 15.75 13.87 -3.47
CA ASN A 234 14.76 13.96 -4.54
C ASN A 234 15.28 14.76 -5.75
N VAL A 235 16.01 15.86 -5.51
CA VAL A 235 16.63 16.66 -6.58
C VAL A 235 17.71 15.84 -7.27
N ALA A 236 18.62 15.22 -6.52
CA ALA A 236 19.67 14.36 -7.05
C ALA A 236 19.08 13.24 -7.91
N LEU A 237 18.02 12.57 -7.45
CA LEU A 237 17.33 11.53 -8.20
C LEU A 237 16.70 12.06 -9.49
N LYS A 238 16.10 13.26 -9.48
CA LYS A 238 15.52 13.86 -10.70
C LYS A 238 16.59 14.20 -11.73
N VAL A 239 17.74 14.72 -11.30
CA VAL A 239 18.87 15.03 -12.19
C VAL A 239 19.54 13.75 -12.70
N SER A 240 19.73 12.74 -11.86
CA SER A 240 20.43 11.50 -12.23
C SER A 240 19.57 10.52 -13.02
N SER A 241 18.25 10.57 -12.90
CA SER A 241 17.31 9.67 -13.61
C SER A 241 17.09 10.04 -15.08
N GLY A 242 17.92 10.92 -15.64
CA GLY A 242 17.86 11.31 -17.05
C GLY A 242 16.57 12.03 -17.41
N ASP A 243 16.10 12.95 -16.54
CA ASP A 243 15.00 13.84 -16.91
C ASP A 243 15.37 14.50 -18.26
N PRO A 244 14.53 14.38 -19.31
CA PRO A 244 14.85 14.93 -20.62
C PRO A 244 15.15 16.42 -20.59
N ASP A 245 14.60 17.14 -19.60
CA ASP A 245 14.88 18.56 -19.37
C ASP A 245 16.38 18.82 -19.06
N TYR A 246 17.11 17.82 -18.55
CA TYR A 246 18.49 17.94 -18.07
C TYR A 246 19.48 16.97 -18.71
N LYS A 247 19.04 16.18 -19.70
CA LYS A 247 19.80 15.06 -20.27
C LYS A 247 21.20 15.45 -20.78
N ASP A 248 21.33 16.64 -21.34
CA ASP A 248 22.58 17.13 -21.97
C ASP A 248 23.33 18.14 -21.09
N LEU A 249 22.88 18.37 -19.85
CA LEU A 249 23.49 19.33 -18.92
C LEU A 249 24.41 18.62 -17.92
N PRO A 250 25.55 19.24 -17.54
CA PRO A 250 26.35 18.76 -16.43
C PRO A 250 25.52 18.70 -15.14
N ARG A 251 25.73 17.66 -14.33
CA ARG A 251 24.94 17.40 -13.12
C ARG A 251 24.81 18.62 -12.20
N GLU A 252 25.91 19.32 -11.93
CA GLU A 252 25.92 20.50 -11.05
C GLU A 252 25.08 21.66 -11.62
N VAL A 253 25.09 21.83 -12.95
CA VAL A 253 24.30 22.87 -13.63
C VAL A 253 22.82 22.51 -13.58
N ALA A 254 22.48 21.24 -13.81
CA ALA A 254 21.11 20.73 -13.72
C ALA A 254 20.55 20.84 -12.29
N GLU A 255 21.32 20.49 -11.27
CA GLU A 255 20.93 20.64 -9.86
C GLU A 255 20.67 22.12 -9.52
N ARG A 256 21.55 23.03 -9.95
CA ARG A 256 21.36 24.47 -9.76
C ARG A 256 20.11 25.02 -10.46
N ASP A 257 19.87 24.65 -11.71
CA ASP A 257 18.67 25.07 -12.44
C ASP A 257 17.40 24.54 -11.77
N PHE A 258 17.42 23.27 -11.34
CA PHE A 258 16.28 22.67 -10.65
C PHE A 258 15.98 23.35 -9.32
N LEU A 259 17.01 23.73 -8.55
CA LEU A 259 16.85 24.51 -7.32
C LEU A 259 16.27 25.90 -7.62
N ARG A 260 16.67 26.56 -8.71
CA ARG A 260 16.06 27.83 -9.13
C ARG A 260 14.60 27.63 -9.50
N ARG A 261 14.27 26.58 -10.25
CA ARG A 261 12.88 26.21 -10.56
C ARG A 261 12.03 26.01 -9.31
N ILE A 262 12.56 25.40 -8.24
CA ILE A 262 11.84 25.30 -6.96
C ILE A 262 11.51 26.69 -6.41
N LYS A 263 12.50 27.60 -6.38
CA LYS A 263 12.30 28.99 -5.91
C LYS A 263 11.23 29.73 -6.70
N GLU A 264 11.17 29.56 -8.02
CA GLU A 264 10.11 30.16 -8.86
C GLU A 264 8.71 29.66 -8.49
N TYR A 265 8.56 28.41 -8.01
CA TYR A 265 7.27 27.91 -7.51
C TYR A 265 6.98 28.36 -6.08
N GLU A 266 8.00 28.56 -5.25
CA GLU A 266 7.85 29.04 -3.87
C GLU A 266 7.24 30.45 -3.82
N THR A 267 7.53 31.32 -4.79
CA THR A 267 7.01 32.70 -4.82
C THR A 267 5.49 32.79 -4.94
N VAL A 268 4.83 31.75 -5.46
CA VAL A 268 3.37 31.73 -5.67
C VAL A 268 2.67 30.58 -4.95
N TYR A 269 3.40 29.77 -4.18
CA TYR A 269 2.83 28.57 -3.59
C TYR A 269 1.88 28.92 -2.45
N GLU A 270 0.63 28.49 -2.61
CA GLU A 270 -0.44 28.66 -1.64
C GLU A 270 -0.88 27.28 -1.14
N THR A 271 -0.58 26.98 0.13
CA THR A 271 -1.06 25.73 0.75
C THR A 271 -2.58 25.65 0.77
N ILE A 272 -3.12 24.44 0.85
CA ILE A 272 -4.57 24.23 0.90
C ILE A 272 -5.10 24.76 2.24
N THR A 273 -6.04 25.69 2.15
CA THR A 273 -6.76 26.29 3.29
C THR A 273 -8.26 26.44 3.02
N GLU A 274 -8.68 26.17 1.79
CA GLU A 274 -10.04 26.32 1.32
C GLU A 274 -10.95 25.28 2.00
N PRO A 275 -11.89 25.69 2.87
CA PRO A 275 -12.61 24.75 3.72
C PRO A 275 -13.47 23.79 2.89
N HIS A 276 -14.02 24.26 1.77
CA HIS A 276 -14.93 23.51 0.87
C HIS A 276 -14.26 22.38 0.09
N LEU A 277 -12.93 22.31 0.06
CA LEU A 277 -12.24 21.27 -0.69
C LEU A 277 -12.17 19.96 0.09
N SER A 278 -12.33 18.84 -0.64
CA SER A 278 -11.92 17.52 -0.17
C SER A 278 -10.43 17.36 -0.40
N TYR A 279 -9.67 17.17 0.67
CA TYR A 279 -8.22 17.05 0.55
C TYR A 279 -7.60 16.17 1.64
N LEU A 280 -6.41 15.68 1.30
CA LEU A 280 -5.46 15.06 2.20
C LEU A 280 -4.16 15.85 2.08
N ARG A 281 -3.64 16.32 3.21
CA ARG A 281 -2.33 16.96 3.29
C ARG A 281 -1.40 16.09 4.12
N ILE A 282 -0.25 15.76 3.55
CA ILE A 282 0.80 14.97 4.19
C ILE A 282 2.00 15.89 4.38
N THR A 283 2.36 16.14 5.64
CA THR A 283 3.49 16.97 6.02
C THR A 283 4.62 16.10 6.55
N ASP A 284 5.83 16.36 6.04
CA ASP A 284 7.08 15.69 6.43
C ASP A 284 6.95 14.16 6.47
N VAL A 285 6.41 13.63 5.37
CA VAL A 285 6.32 12.18 5.12
C VAL A 285 5.49 11.44 6.18
N GLY A 286 4.34 12.00 6.52
CA GLY A 286 3.36 11.35 7.40
C GLY A 286 3.49 11.73 8.87
N ASN A 287 4.44 12.61 9.23
CA ASN A 287 4.55 13.17 10.59
C ASN A 287 3.27 13.88 11.01
N GLU A 288 2.65 14.63 10.09
CA GLU A 288 1.32 15.20 10.27
C GLU A 288 0.47 14.91 9.04
N VAL A 289 -0.77 14.48 9.28
CA VAL A 289 -1.75 14.21 8.24
C VAL A 289 -3.03 15.00 8.54
N THR A 290 -3.44 15.86 7.62
CA THR A 290 -4.71 16.59 7.69
C THR A 290 -5.69 16.03 6.66
N LEU A 291 -6.91 15.70 7.09
CA LEU A 291 -8.00 15.22 6.23
C LEU A 291 -9.16 16.21 6.28
N SER A 292 -9.77 16.49 5.12
CA SER A 292 -10.97 17.31 5.02
C SER A 292 -11.94 16.71 4.01
N ARG A 293 -13.23 16.63 4.39
CA ARG A 293 -14.36 16.27 3.51
C ARG A 293 -14.13 14.98 2.69
N ILE A 294 -13.60 13.94 3.34
CA ILE A 294 -13.44 12.60 2.78
C ILE A 294 -14.70 11.80 3.10
N ASN A 295 -15.61 11.66 2.13
CA ASN A 295 -16.98 11.17 2.36
C ASN A 295 -17.27 9.83 1.67
N GLY A 296 -16.41 9.38 0.75
CA GLY A 296 -16.60 8.14 -0.02
C GLY A 296 -15.67 7.00 0.41
N TYR A 297 -16.11 5.76 0.23
CA TYR A 297 -15.33 4.56 0.53
C TYR A 297 -13.95 4.52 -0.15
N LEU A 298 -13.90 4.80 -1.46
CA LEU A 298 -12.61 4.80 -2.17
C LEU A 298 -11.72 5.98 -1.73
N GLN A 299 -12.32 7.12 -1.38
CA GLN A 299 -11.57 8.27 -0.84
C GLN A 299 -10.99 7.95 0.54
N SER A 300 -11.75 7.30 1.42
CA SER A 300 -11.27 6.90 2.75
C SER A 300 -10.18 5.84 2.65
N ARG A 301 -10.30 4.90 1.69
CA ARG A 301 -9.27 3.89 1.41
C ARG A 301 -7.96 4.52 0.89
N ILE A 302 -8.06 5.48 -0.04
CA ILE A 302 -6.90 6.28 -0.49
C ILE A 302 -6.24 6.99 0.69
N ALA A 303 -7.03 7.65 1.54
CA ALA A 303 -6.53 8.36 2.70
C ALA A 303 -5.83 7.41 3.70
N PHE A 304 -6.44 6.26 3.97
CA PHE A 304 -5.91 5.24 4.87
C PHE A 304 -4.59 4.65 4.37
N TYR A 305 -4.47 4.36 3.08
CA TYR A 305 -3.19 3.89 2.54
C TYR A 305 -2.09 4.95 2.68
N LEU A 306 -2.38 6.19 2.28
CA LEU A 306 -1.39 7.25 2.24
C LEU A 306 -0.88 7.68 3.63
N MET A 307 -1.72 7.62 4.67
CA MET A 307 -1.30 7.91 6.05
C MET A 307 -0.35 6.85 6.64
N ASN A 308 -0.26 5.67 6.03
CA ASN A 308 0.56 4.55 6.50
C ASN A 308 1.92 4.45 5.77
N LEU A 309 2.21 5.34 4.82
CA LEU A 309 3.46 5.33 4.06
C LEU A 309 4.59 6.02 4.82
N HIS A 310 5.82 5.52 4.64
CA HIS A 310 7.05 6.20 5.05
C HIS A 310 8.14 6.12 3.97
N VAL A 311 9.13 7.02 4.03
CA VAL A 311 10.26 7.07 3.07
C VAL A 311 11.55 6.42 3.58
N LYS A 312 11.58 5.96 4.84
CA LYS A 312 12.77 5.27 5.38
C LYS A 312 13.17 4.10 4.46
N PRO A 313 14.44 4.00 4.03
CA PRO A 313 14.96 2.84 3.34
C PRO A 313 14.75 1.58 4.18
N ARG A 314 14.33 0.50 3.54
CA ARG A 314 14.07 -0.78 4.21
C ARG A 314 14.20 -1.95 3.24
N ASN A 315 14.40 -3.13 3.79
CA ASN A 315 14.41 -4.38 3.06
C ASN A 315 13.26 -5.28 3.51
N ILE A 316 12.55 -5.87 2.56
CA ILE A 316 11.49 -6.84 2.82
C ILE A 316 12.01 -8.19 2.32
N PHE A 317 12.12 -9.15 3.22
CA PHE A 317 12.59 -10.49 2.90
C PHE A 317 11.40 -11.43 2.83
N LEU A 318 11.27 -12.15 1.72
CA LEU A 318 10.24 -13.15 1.51
C LEU A 318 10.91 -14.52 1.43
N SER A 319 10.42 -15.47 2.21
CA SER A 319 10.78 -16.87 2.03
C SER A 319 9.56 -17.74 2.25
N ARG A 320 9.50 -18.85 1.51
CA ARG A 320 8.53 -19.90 1.87
C ARG A 320 8.98 -20.55 3.18
N HIS A 321 8.08 -21.26 3.82
CA HIS A 321 8.50 -22.30 4.75
C HIS A 321 9.54 -23.24 4.10
N GLY A 322 10.37 -23.89 4.92
CA GLY A 322 11.18 -25.03 4.47
C GLY A 322 10.31 -26.11 3.84
N GLU A 323 10.90 -26.98 3.03
CA GLU A 323 10.16 -28.09 2.42
C GLU A 323 9.33 -28.85 3.47
N SER A 324 8.05 -29.04 3.18
CA SER A 324 7.12 -29.76 4.05
C SER A 324 6.86 -31.17 3.56
N GLN A 325 6.32 -32.02 4.43
CA GLN A 325 5.99 -33.40 4.08
C GLN A 325 5.00 -33.46 2.90
N PHE A 326 4.00 -32.58 2.86
CA PHE A 326 3.08 -32.49 1.71
C PHE A 326 3.76 -32.02 0.42
N ASN A 327 4.83 -31.22 0.50
CA ASN A 327 5.58 -30.90 -0.72
C ASN A 327 6.24 -32.16 -1.29
N VAL A 328 6.89 -32.97 -0.44
CA VAL A 328 7.52 -34.24 -0.85
C VAL A 328 6.50 -35.19 -1.49
N GLU A 329 5.28 -35.21 -0.96
CA GLU A 329 4.17 -36.05 -1.44
C GLU A 329 3.41 -35.45 -2.63
N GLY A 330 3.72 -34.23 -3.06
CA GLY A 330 3.00 -33.55 -4.15
C GLY A 330 1.58 -33.09 -3.79
N ARG A 331 1.25 -33.00 -2.49
CA ARG A 331 -0.06 -32.59 -1.98
C ARG A 331 -0.14 -31.07 -1.77
N ILE A 332 -1.31 -30.50 -2.00
CA ILE A 332 -1.56 -29.07 -1.78
C ILE A 332 -2.22 -28.79 -0.43
N GLY A 333 -2.00 -27.57 0.10
CA GLY A 333 -2.63 -27.07 1.31
C GLY A 333 -2.25 -27.84 2.58
N GLY A 334 -3.23 -28.13 3.45
CA GLY A 334 -3.06 -28.80 4.74
C GLY A 334 -2.15 -28.06 5.73
N ASP A 335 -1.78 -28.76 6.81
CA ASP A 335 -0.92 -28.25 7.89
C ASP A 335 0.21 -29.23 8.24
N SER A 336 0.84 -29.81 7.23
CA SER A 336 1.94 -30.77 7.44
C SER A 336 3.20 -30.10 8.03
N LEU A 337 3.96 -30.87 8.82
CA LEU A 337 5.27 -30.50 9.33
C LEU A 337 6.34 -30.36 8.23
N LEU A 338 7.49 -29.79 8.59
CA LEU A 338 8.70 -29.79 7.74
C LEU A 338 9.21 -31.22 7.48
N SER A 339 9.76 -31.43 6.28
CA SER A 339 10.57 -32.61 5.94
C SER A 339 11.97 -32.49 6.57
N GLU A 340 12.78 -33.54 6.48
CA GLU A 340 14.19 -33.48 6.91
C GLU A 340 14.97 -32.36 6.21
N ARG A 341 14.73 -32.14 4.91
CA ARG A 341 15.36 -31.06 4.14
C ARG A 341 14.81 -29.69 4.55
N GLY A 342 13.53 -29.61 4.89
CA GLY A 342 12.93 -28.39 5.44
C GLY A 342 13.50 -28.00 6.80
N LEU A 343 13.75 -28.98 7.68
CA LEU A 343 14.44 -28.76 8.96
C LEU A 343 15.89 -28.31 8.73
N ALA A 344 16.62 -28.94 7.79
CA ALA A 344 17.96 -28.50 7.42
C ALA A 344 17.98 -27.04 6.92
N TYR A 345 16.96 -26.64 6.14
CA TYR A 345 16.78 -25.25 5.72
C TYR A 345 16.55 -24.33 6.93
N ALA A 346 15.66 -24.72 7.85
CA ALA A 346 15.39 -23.97 9.08
C ALA A 346 16.65 -23.74 9.92
N HIS A 347 17.49 -24.77 10.06
CA HIS A 347 18.75 -24.68 10.82
C HIS A 347 19.82 -23.79 10.16
N ALA A 348 19.80 -23.68 8.82
CA ALA A 348 20.76 -22.86 8.07
C ALA A 348 20.32 -21.38 7.93
N LEU A 349 19.05 -21.06 8.19
CA LEU A 349 18.50 -19.71 8.08
C LEU A 349 19.17 -18.65 8.96
N PRO A 350 19.49 -18.90 10.25
CA PRO A 350 20.12 -17.88 11.09
C PRO A 350 21.45 -17.36 10.55
N GLU A 351 22.26 -18.24 9.95
CA GLU A 351 23.51 -17.84 9.30
C GLU A 351 23.26 -17.05 8.01
N LEU A 352 22.33 -17.50 7.16
CA LEU A 352 21.96 -16.78 5.95
C LEU A 352 21.46 -15.37 6.26
N VAL A 353 20.57 -15.24 7.24
CA VAL A 353 20.02 -13.95 7.67
C VAL A 353 21.13 -13.05 8.20
N ARG A 354 21.97 -13.53 9.10
CA ARG A 354 23.10 -12.75 9.63
C ARG A 354 24.05 -12.28 8.53
N ASN A 355 24.37 -13.13 7.55
CA ASN A 355 25.30 -12.79 6.47
C ASN A 355 24.76 -11.73 5.48
N ASN A 356 23.43 -11.62 5.32
CA ASN A 356 22.82 -10.74 4.33
C ASN A 356 22.07 -9.54 4.92
N ILE A 357 21.59 -9.65 6.16
CA ILE A 357 20.84 -8.60 6.88
C ILE A 357 21.75 -7.90 7.91
N GLY A 358 22.76 -8.59 8.44
CA GLY A 358 23.62 -8.09 9.52
C GLY A 358 22.88 -7.98 10.86
N ASP A 359 23.32 -7.05 11.69
CA ASP A 359 22.76 -6.80 13.04
C ASP A 359 21.57 -5.82 13.03
N ALA A 360 21.01 -5.52 11.86
CA ALA A 360 19.86 -4.61 11.76
C ALA A 360 18.63 -5.21 12.47
N PRO A 361 17.83 -4.39 13.17
CA PRO A 361 16.57 -4.85 13.74
C PRO A 361 15.70 -5.51 12.66
N LEU A 362 15.16 -6.69 12.97
CA LEU A 362 14.34 -7.48 12.07
C LEU A 362 13.14 -8.04 12.85
N ILE A 363 11.96 -7.96 12.24
CA ILE A 363 10.76 -8.66 12.72
C ILE A 363 10.49 -9.83 11.78
N VAL A 364 10.11 -10.97 12.34
CA VAL A 364 9.73 -12.16 11.57
C VAL A 364 8.23 -12.35 11.60
N TRP A 365 7.60 -12.49 10.44
CA TRP A 365 6.19 -12.86 10.33
C TRP A 365 6.04 -14.29 9.85
N THR A 366 5.09 -15.00 10.43
CA THR A 366 4.69 -16.35 9.99
C THR A 366 3.20 -16.40 9.73
N SER A 367 2.77 -17.37 8.92
CA SER A 367 1.39 -17.83 8.96
C SER A 367 1.10 -18.59 10.27
N THR A 368 -0.15 -19.02 10.45
CA THR A 368 -0.54 -19.89 11.58
C THR A 368 -0.17 -21.36 11.35
N LEU A 369 0.21 -21.74 10.13
CA LEU A 369 0.54 -23.11 9.75
C LEU A 369 1.92 -23.54 10.24
N GLN A 370 2.00 -24.77 10.74
CA GLN A 370 3.13 -25.35 11.48
C GLN A 370 4.45 -25.21 10.72
N ARG A 371 4.46 -25.51 9.41
CA ARG A 371 5.65 -25.40 8.56
C ARG A 371 6.31 -24.01 8.59
N THR A 372 5.54 -22.92 8.62
CA THR A 372 6.12 -21.56 8.71
C THR A 372 6.66 -21.27 10.11
N ILE A 373 5.96 -21.74 11.14
CA ILE A 373 6.35 -21.57 12.55
C ILE A 373 7.64 -22.35 12.85
N GLN A 374 7.74 -23.60 12.39
CA GLN A 374 8.94 -24.43 12.51
C GLN A 374 10.13 -23.80 11.77
N THR A 375 9.90 -23.28 10.55
CA THR A 375 10.95 -22.63 9.76
C THR A 375 11.53 -21.41 10.48
N ALA A 376 10.67 -20.61 11.11
CA ALA A 376 11.10 -19.43 11.85
C ALA A 376 11.73 -19.76 13.21
N GLY A 377 11.58 -20.98 13.73
CA GLY A 377 11.82 -21.33 15.13
C GLY A 377 13.18 -20.90 15.68
N GLU A 378 14.25 -21.15 14.93
CA GLU A 378 15.64 -20.91 15.37
C GLU A 378 16.12 -19.47 15.16
N LEU A 379 15.34 -18.61 14.52
CA LEU A 379 15.73 -17.23 14.31
C LEU A 379 15.68 -16.43 15.63
N PRO A 380 16.71 -15.66 15.98
CA PRO A 380 16.78 -14.92 17.25
C PRO A 380 15.97 -13.60 17.23
N TYR A 381 14.93 -13.51 16.40
CA TYR A 381 14.12 -12.29 16.20
C TYR A 381 12.71 -12.45 16.78
N PRO A 382 12.04 -11.35 17.14
CA PRO A 382 10.62 -11.35 17.48
C PRO A 382 9.77 -11.92 16.35
N LYS A 383 8.86 -12.83 16.68
CA LYS A 383 7.98 -13.52 15.73
C LYS A 383 6.54 -13.09 15.95
N LEU A 384 5.85 -12.69 14.89
CA LEU A 384 4.43 -12.37 14.90
C LEU A 384 3.71 -13.30 13.92
N THR A 385 2.62 -13.91 14.39
CA THR A 385 1.86 -14.87 13.59
C THR A 385 0.58 -14.23 13.07
N TRP A 386 0.36 -14.34 11.77
CA TRP A 386 -0.76 -13.70 11.07
C TRP A 386 -1.58 -14.74 10.32
N LYS A 387 -2.86 -14.88 10.68
CA LYS A 387 -3.80 -15.75 9.95
C LYS A 387 -3.97 -15.33 8.48
N SER A 388 -3.90 -14.04 8.19
CA SER A 388 -3.93 -13.53 6.81
C SER A 388 -2.75 -14.01 5.95
N LEU A 389 -1.69 -14.59 6.53
CA LEU A 389 -0.58 -15.20 5.79
C LEU A 389 -0.74 -16.71 5.58
N ASP A 390 -1.82 -17.35 6.04
CA ASP A 390 -2.11 -18.76 5.74
C ASP A 390 -2.24 -18.98 4.24
N GLU A 391 -1.82 -20.15 3.76
CA GLU A 391 -1.87 -20.52 2.33
C GLU A 391 -3.29 -20.40 1.78
N LEU A 392 -3.39 -20.21 0.47
CA LEU A 392 -4.68 -20.23 -0.24
C LEU A 392 -5.45 -21.51 0.11
N ASP A 393 -6.67 -21.35 0.59
CA ASP A 393 -7.54 -22.46 0.98
C ASP A 393 -8.03 -23.22 -0.27
N ALA A 394 -7.61 -24.48 -0.41
CA ALA A 394 -8.01 -25.35 -1.51
C ALA A 394 -9.38 -26.01 -1.31
N GLY A 395 -10.08 -25.74 -0.20
CA GLY A 395 -11.40 -26.23 0.10
C GLY A 395 -11.46 -27.77 0.07
N VAL A 396 -12.37 -28.34 -0.72
CA VAL A 396 -12.49 -29.80 -0.87
C VAL A 396 -11.26 -30.48 -1.49
N CYS A 397 -10.34 -29.70 -2.09
CA CYS A 397 -9.10 -30.21 -2.68
C CYS A 397 -7.91 -30.18 -1.70
N ASP A 398 -8.13 -29.80 -0.45
CA ASP A 398 -7.07 -29.73 0.55
C ASP A 398 -6.48 -31.13 0.85
N GLY A 399 -5.14 -31.23 0.85
CA GLY A 399 -4.42 -32.48 1.06
C GLY A 399 -4.39 -33.45 -0.13
N MET A 400 -4.93 -33.08 -1.29
CA MET A 400 -4.87 -33.87 -2.53
C MET A 400 -3.63 -33.53 -3.38
N THR A 401 -3.19 -34.46 -4.22
CA THR A 401 -2.25 -34.14 -5.33
C THR A 401 -2.99 -33.53 -6.52
N TYR A 402 -2.25 -32.91 -7.44
CA TYR A 402 -2.86 -32.38 -8.66
C TYR A 402 -3.48 -33.47 -9.55
N GLU A 403 -2.87 -34.66 -9.59
CA GLU A 403 -3.38 -35.83 -10.33
C GLU A 403 -4.68 -36.34 -9.70
N GLU A 404 -4.77 -36.39 -8.37
CA GLU A 404 -6.00 -36.75 -7.67
C GLU A 404 -7.12 -35.72 -7.94
N ILE A 405 -6.78 -34.42 -8.00
CA ILE A 405 -7.74 -33.36 -8.34
C ILE A 405 -8.22 -33.49 -9.79
N GLU A 406 -7.32 -33.75 -10.73
CA GLU A 406 -7.68 -33.95 -12.15
C GLU A 406 -8.62 -35.15 -12.33
N GLN A 407 -8.40 -36.24 -11.58
CA GLN A 407 -9.26 -37.42 -11.64
C GLN A 407 -10.60 -37.22 -10.95
N ALA A 408 -10.62 -36.62 -9.75
CA ALA A 408 -11.83 -36.45 -8.96
C ALA A 408 -12.69 -35.26 -9.41
N TYR A 409 -12.05 -34.20 -9.90
CA TYR A 409 -12.67 -32.92 -10.26
C TYR A 409 -12.09 -32.37 -11.59
N PRO A 410 -12.26 -33.09 -12.72
CA PRO A 410 -11.66 -32.71 -14.00
C PRO A 410 -12.10 -31.33 -14.51
N GLU A 411 -13.37 -30.97 -14.27
CA GLU A 411 -13.90 -29.66 -14.64
C GLU A 411 -13.25 -28.51 -13.85
N ASP A 412 -13.04 -28.69 -12.54
CA ASP A 412 -12.36 -27.73 -11.69
C ASP A 412 -10.89 -27.56 -12.07
N PHE A 413 -10.22 -28.66 -12.41
CA PHE A 413 -8.85 -28.65 -12.89
C PHE A 413 -8.72 -27.82 -14.18
N ALA A 414 -9.61 -28.06 -15.16
CA ALA A 414 -9.64 -27.31 -16.41
C ALA A 414 -9.99 -25.82 -16.21
N ASN A 415 -11.01 -25.53 -15.40
CA ASN A 415 -11.45 -24.15 -15.10
C ASN A 415 -10.35 -23.35 -14.41
N ARG A 416 -9.59 -23.98 -13.51
CA ARG A 416 -8.44 -23.36 -12.85
C ARG A 416 -7.29 -23.07 -13.80
N ASP A 417 -7.07 -23.92 -14.79
CA ASP A 417 -6.03 -23.71 -15.80
C ASP A 417 -6.38 -22.58 -16.78
N GLU A 418 -7.66 -22.46 -17.12
CA GLU A 418 -8.18 -21.40 -17.98
C GLU A 418 -8.08 -20.01 -17.32
N ASP A 419 -8.50 -19.90 -16.05
CA ASP A 419 -8.52 -18.62 -15.31
C ASP A 419 -8.11 -18.80 -13.85
N LYS A 420 -6.81 -19.04 -13.64
CA LYS A 420 -6.24 -19.34 -12.32
C LYS A 420 -6.38 -18.21 -11.31
N PHE A 421 -6.49 -16.95 -11.76
CA PHE A 421 -6.63 -15.81 -10.85
C PHE A 421 -8.03 -15.75 -10.25
N ASN A 422 -9.06 -15.94 -11.08
CA ASN A 422 -10.46 -15.83 -10.66
C ASN A 422 -11.08 -17.16 -10.21
N TYR A 423 -10.52 -18.31 -10.56
CA TYR A 423 -11.03 -19.60 -10.11
C TYR A 423 -10.97 -19.70 -8.58
N ARG A 424 -12.13 -19.96 -7.96
CA ARG A 424 -12.27 -20.25 -6.52
C ARG A 424 -12.55 -21.73 -6.31
N TYR A 425 -11.71 -22.36 -5.48
CA TYR A 425 -11.96 -23.73 -5.06
C TYR A 425 -13.31 -23.89 -4.36
N ARG A 426 -13.93 -25.07 -4.50
CA ARG A 426 -15.19 -25.39 -3.82
C ARG A 426 -14.99 -25.35 -2.31
N GLY A 427 -15.64 -24.40 -1.64
CA GLY A 427 -15.47 -24.18 -0.20
C GLY A 427 -14.13 -23.57 0.20
N GLY A 428 -13.34 -23.06 -0.75
CA GLY A 428 -12.03 -22.44 -0.52
C GLY A 428 -11.93 -21.04 -1.14
N GLU A 429 -10.71 -20.67 -1.54
CA GLU A 429 -10.35 -19.34 -2.01
C GLU A 429 -9.91 -19.33 -3.49
N SER A 430 -9.97 -18.14 -4.08
CA SER A 430 -9.26 -17.75 -5.32
C SER A 430 -8.06 -16.87 -5.00
N TYR A 431 -7.18 -16.63 -5.98
CA TYR A 431 -6.11 -15.63 -5.82
C TYR A 431 -6.68 -14.21 -5.57
N ARG A 432 -7.83 -13.90 -6.18
CA ARG A 432 -8.58 -12.66 -5.92
C ARG A 432 -8.99 -12.53 -4.44
N ASP A 433 -9.46 -13.60 -3.82
CA ASP A 433 -9.81 -13.59 -2.39
C ASP A 433 -8.59 -13.36 -1.51
N VAL A 434 -7.47 -14.00 -1.87
CA VAL A 434 -6.19 -13.81 -1.18
C VAL A 434 -5.70 -12.37 -1.28
N VAL A 435 -5.81 -11.72 -2.45
CA VAL A 435 -5.46 -10.29 -2.61
C VAL A 435 -6.27 -9.42 -1.64
N VAL A 436 -7.58 -9.64 -1.54
CA VAL A 436 -8.43 -8.88 -0.61
C VAL A 436 -8.04 -9.15 0.85
N ARG A 437 -7.80 -10.43 1.22
CA ARG A 437 -7.38 -10.83 2.58
C ARG A 437 -6.00 -10.28 2.97
N LEU A 438 -5.11 -10.08 2.01
CA LEU A 438 -3.76 -9.56 2.23
C LEU A 438 -3.68 -8.04 2.29
N GLU A 439 -4.76 -7.31 2.03
CA GLU A 439 -4.77 -5.85 2.12
C GLU A 439 -4.24 -5.34 3.48
N PRO A 440 -4.68 -5.84 4.65
CA PRO A 440 -4.11 -5.41 5.94
C PRO A 440 -2.62 -5.73 6.10
N VAL A 441 -2.15 -6.83 5.50
CA VAL A 441 -0.73 -7.21 5.50
C VAL A 441 0.07 -6.19 4.69
N ILE A 442 -0.41 -5.78 3.51
CA ILE A 442 0.24 -4.73 2.71
C ILE A 442 0.30 -3.40 3.47
N MET A 443 -0.77 -3.02 4.18
CA MET A 443 -0.76 -1.79 4.98
C MET A 443 0.33 -1.82 6.04
N GLU A 444 0.47 -2.93 6.75
CA GLU A 444 1.47 -3.07 7.80
C GLU A 444 2.90 -3.17 7.20
N LEU A 445 3.08 -3.86 6.08
CA LEU A 445 4.37 -3.88 5.35
C LEU A 445 4.80 -2.50 4.82
N GLU A 446 3.85 -1.61 4.59
CA GLU A 446 4.13 -0.23 4.22
C GLU A 446 4.56 0.65 5.40
N ARG A 447 4.25 0.24 6.64
CA ARG A 447 4.63 0.90 7.90
C ARG A 447 5.93 0.37 8.51
N GLN A 448 6.22 -0.91 8.32
CA GLN A 448 7.35 -1.60 8.94
C GLN A 448 8.68 -1.28 8.26
N GLU A 449 9.79 -1.40 9.00
CA GLU A 449 11.15 -1.29 8.47
C GLU A 449 11.61 -2.64 7.90
N ASN A 450 12.74 -3.19 8.37
CA ASN A 450 13.20 -4.49 7.90
C ASN A 450 12.32 -5.61 8.44
N ILE A 451 11.85 -6.48 7.54
CA ILE A 451 10.94 -7.56 7.89
C ILE A 451 11.23 -8.82 7.08
N LEU A 452 11.15 -10.00 7.72
CA LEU A 452 11.24 -11.30 7.08
C LEU A 452 9.92 -12.06 7.21
N ILE A 453 9.33 -12.45 6.09
CA ILE A 453 8.04 -13.14 6.03
C ILE A 453 8.27 -14.58 5.61
N PHE A 454 7.90 -15.53 6.47
CA PHE A 454 7.72 -16.93 6.12
C PHE A 454 6.27 -17.17 5.71
N GLY A 455 6.05 -17.20 4.40
CA GLY A 455 4.75 -17.43 3.79
C GLY A 455 4.67 -18.74 3.03
N HIS A 456 3.71 -18.79 2.12
CA HIS A 456 3.46 -19.94 1.24
C HIS A 456 3.47 -19.53 -0.22
N GLN A 457 3.35 -20.50 -1.12
CA GLN A 457 3.56 -20.25 -2.54
C GLN A 457 2.52 -19.25 -3.08
N ALA A 458 1.22 -19.40 -2.82
CA ALA A 458 0.23 -18.47 -3.36
C ALA A 458 0.33 -17.08 -2.69
N ILE A 459 0.56 -17.06 -1.38
CA ILE A 459 0.64 -15.82 -0.58
C ILE A 459 1.82 -14.95 -1.01
N LEU A 460 3.00 -15.55 -1.15
CA LEU A 460 4.19 -14.80 -1.55
C LEU A 460 4.12 -14.32 -3.01
N ARG A 461 3.41 -15.03 -3.90
CA ARG A 461 3.11 -14.52 -5.25
C ARG A 461 2.31 -13.22 -5.19
N CYS A 462 1.28 -13.15 -4.34
CA CYS A 462 0.46 -11.94 -4.18
C CYS A 462 1.27 -10.76 -3.64
N LEU A 463 2.11 -10.99 -2.62
CA LEU A 463 2.98 -9.96 -2.05
C LEU A 463 4.04 -9.51 -3.06
N TYR A 464 4.66 -10.45 -3.77
CA TYR A 464 5.65 -10.16 -4.81
C TYR A 464 5.04 -9.32 -5.94
N ALA A 465 3.85 -9.70 -6.43
CA ALA A 465 3.14 -8.96 -7.47
C ALA A 465 2.85 -7.51 -7.05
N TYR A 466 2.49 -7.28 -5.77
CA TYR A 466 2.32 -5.93 -5.25
C TYR A 466 3.60 -5.09 -5.34
N PHE A 467 4.75 -5.60 -4.88
CA PHE A 467 5.98 -4.81 -4.86
C PHE A 467 6.55 -4.55 -6.25
N HIS A 468 6.38 -5.50 -7.18
CA HIS A 468 6.86 -5.41 -8.56
C HIS A 468 5.86 -4.77 -9.55
N ASP A 469 4.65 -4.39 -9.11
CA ASP A 469 3.57 -3.84 -9.97
C ASP A 469 3.21 -4.78 -11.14
N LEU A 470 3.10 -6.09 -10.84
CA LEU A 470 2.81 -7.10 -11.85
C LEU A 470 1.30 -7.21 -12.16
N PRO A 471 0.92 -7.50 -13.42
CA PRO A 471 -0.46 -7.76 -13.78
C PRO A 471 -1.05 -8.98 -13.06
N GLN A 472 -2.35 -8.93 -12.76
CA GLN A 472 -3.08 -10.02 -12.10
C GLN A 472 -3.04 -11.33 -12.89
N ALA A 473 -3.00 -11.25 -14.23
CA ALA A 473 -2.95 -12.42 -15.11
C ALA A 473 -1.64 -13.23 -14.97
N ASP A 474 -0.57 -12.59 -14.47
CA ASP A 474 0.74 -13.19 -14.29
C ASP A 474 0.96 -13.63 -12.83
N LEU A 475 0.27 -12.99 -11.89
CA LEU A 475 0.40 -13.20 -10.44
C LEU A 475 0.35 -14.69 -10.03
N PRO A 476 -0.62 -15.53 -10.46
CA PRO A 476 -0.69 -16.94 -10.08
C PRO A 476 0.48 -17.82 -10.58
N TYR A 477 1.34 -17.28 -11.44
CA TYR A 477 2.42 -17.98 -12.13
C TYR A 477 3.80 -17.42 -11.77
N ILE A 478 3.92 -16.48 -10.83
CA ILE A 478 5.23 -16.00 -10.37
C ILE A 478 6.01 -17.16 -9.73
N ASN A 479 7.31 -17.27 -10.04
CA ASN A 479 8.15 -18.32 -9.49
C ASN A 479 8.75 -17.93 -8.12
N VAL A 480 8.29 -18.62 -7.07
CA VAL A 480 8.75 -18.48 -5.68
C VAL A 480 9.22 -19.87 -5.19
N PRO A 481 10.50 -20.23 -5.42
CA PRO A 481 11.03 -21.55 -5.10
C PRO A 481 11.14 -21.77 -3.58
N LEU A 482 11.18 -23.05 -3.17
CA LEU A 482 11.55 -23.44 -1.82
C LEU A 482 13.03 -23.13 -1.56
N HIS A 483 13.38 -22.96 -0.28
CA HIS A 483 14.77 -22.79 0.20
C HIS A 483 15.52 -21.58 -0.37
N THR A 484 14.79 -20.56 -0.79
CA THR A 484 15.33 -19.29 -1.30
C THR A 484 14.73 -18.13 -0.52
N VAL A 485 15.60 -17.26 0.03
CA VAL A 485 15.20 -15.96 0.57
C VAL A 485 15.27 -14.92 -0.55
N ILE A 486 14.16 -14.25 -0.82
CA ILE A 486 14.07 -13.15 -1.80
C ILE A 486 14.08 -11.84 -1.03
N LYS A 487 15.11 -11.02 -1.23
CA LYS A 487 15.21 -9.68 -0.67
C LYS A 487 14.65 -8.68 -1.65
N LEU A 488 13.68 -7.90 -1.20
CA LEU A 488 13.04 -6.82 -1.91
C LEU A 488 13.51 -5.48 -1.31
N THR A 489 14.00 -4.58 -2.16
CA THR A 489 14.36 -3.21 -1.75
C THR A 489 13.44 -2.21 -2.47
N PRO A 490 12.34 -1.77 -1.82
CA PRO A 490 11.39 -0.85 -2.44
C PRO A 490 12.05 0.48 -2.80
N LYS A 491 11.85 0.92 -4.05
CA LYS A 491 12.29 2.22 -4.57
C LYS A 491 11.09 3.08 -4.94
N ALA A 492 11.36 4.35 -5.26
CA ALA A 492 10.32 5.29 -5.69
C ALA A 492 9.61 4.89 -7.00
N TYR A 493 10.27 4.09 -7.85
CA TYR A 493 9.81 3.74 -9.19
C TYR A 493 9.98 2.25 -9.49
N GLY A 494 9.92 1.39 -8.46
CA GLY A 494 10.07 -0.06 -8.63
C GLY A 494 10.53 -0.74 -7.35
N CYS A 495 11.06 -1.94 -7.50
CA CYS A 495 11.63 -2.73 -6.41
C CYS A 495 12.85 -3.47 -6.94
N ASP A 496 14.00 -3.34 -6.26
CA ASP A 496 15.13 -4.21 -6.55
C ASP A 496 14.91 -5.56 -5.88
N GLU A 497 15.54 -6.58 -6.45
CA GLU A 497 15.45 -7.96 -5.98
C GLU A 497 16.83 -8.61 -5.93
N GLU A 498 17.10 -9.33 -4.84
CA GLU A 498 18.22 -10.26 -4.70
C GLU A 498 17.68 -11.60 -4.20
N ARG A 499 18.24 -12.73 -4.66
CA ARG A 499 17.86 -14.07 -4.22
C ARG A 499 19.04 -14.78 -3.57
N TYR A 500 18.81 -15.30 -2.37
CA TYR A 500 19.79 -16.08 -1.62
C TYR A 500 19.27 -17.51 -1.44
N THR A 501 19.86 -18.44 -2.18
CA THR A 501 19.50 -19.87 -2.16
C THR A 501 20.50 -20.65 -1.32
N LEU A 502 19.99 -21.49 -0.42
CA LEU A 502 20.84 -22.41 0.33
C LEU A 502 21.11 -23.67 -0.52
N PRO A 503 22.30 -24.30 -0.40
CA PRO A 503 22.66 -25.51 -1.14
C PRO A 503 21.97 -26.76 -0.55
N ILE A 504 20.66 -26.68 -0.32
CA ILE A 504 19.80 -27.70 0.25
C ILE A 504 18.70 -27.98 -0.77
N GLY A 505 18.72 -29.16 -1.37
CA GLY A 505 17.71 -29.54 -2.38
C GLY A 505 16.28 -29.45 -1.85
N ALA A 506 15.33 -29.19 -2.74
CA ALA A 506 13.90 -29.23 -2.47
C ALA A 506 13.17 -29.70 -3.73
N VAL A 507 11.97 -30.24 -3.58
CA VAL A 507 11.07 -30.50 -4.71
C VAL A 507 10.66 -29.19 -5.40
N ASP A 508 10.42 -29.25 -6.71
CA ASP A 508 9.81 -28.14 -7.43
C ASP A 508 8.28 -28.24 -7.33
N THR A 509 7.64 -27.16 -6.89
CA THR A 509 6.18 -27.04 -6.76
C THR A 509 5.58 -26.03 -7.74
N HIS A 510 6.41 -25.50 -8.66
CA HIS A 510 5.99 -24.55 -9.66
C HIS A 510 5.33 -25.27 -10.84
N ARG A 511 4.11 -24.86 -11.17
CA ARG A 511 3.42 -25.29 -12.39
C ARG A 511 3.31 -24.09 -13.34
N PRO A 512 3.92 -24.14 -14.54
CA PRO A 512 3.90 -23.05 -15.49
C PRO A 512 2.49 -22.80 -16.04
N LYS A 513 2.31 -21.66 -16.72
CA LYS A 513 1.04 -21.34 -17.37
C LYS A 513 0.81 -22.28 -18.55
N PRO A 514 -0.35 -22.93 -18.67
CA PRO A 514 -0.66 -23.77 -19.83
C PRO A 514 -0.46 -23.02 -21.14
N GLY A 515 0.24 -23.61 -22.10
CA GLY A 515 0.52 -23.01 -23.41
C GLY A 515 1.60 -21.93 -23.44
N SER A 516 2.28 -21.61 -22.33
CA SER A 516 3.42 -20.68 -22.37
C SER A 516 4.69 -21.37 -22.84
N THR A 517 5.32 -20.87 -23.91
CA THR A 517 6.66 -21.28 -24.37
C THR A 517 7.80 -20.55 -23.64
N VAL A 518 7.45 -19.71 -22.67
CA VAL A 518 8.39 -18.87 -21.90
C VAL A 518 8.90 -19.67 -20.71
N SER A 519 10.23 -19.72 -20.51
CA SER A 519 10.79 -20.47 -19.39
C SER A 519 10.46 -19.78 -18.06
N PRO A 520 10.26 -20.52 -16.94
CA PRO A 520 9.95 -19.93 -15.63
C PRO A 520 10.97 -18.89 -15.13
N ALA A 521 12.20 -18.92 -15.66
CA ALA A 521 13.26 -17.95 -15.39
C ALA A 521 13.06 -16.59 -16.08
N ASP A 522 12.26 -16.53 -17.15
CA ASP A 522 12.07 -15.34 -17.99
C ASP A 522 10.92 -14.43 -17.50
N VAL A 523 10.17 -14.85 -16.46
CA VAL A 523 9.09 -14.06 -15.83
C VAL A 523 9.63 -13.15 -14.73
N VAL A 524 10.94 -13.16 -14.44
CA VAL A 524 11.55 -12.15 -13.58
C VAL A 524 11.50 -10.82 -14.34
N PRO A 525 10.72 -9.82 -13.91
CA PRO A 525 10.65 -8.56 -14.63
C PRO A 525 12.05 -7.94 -14.65
N ALA A 526 12.55 -7.63 -15.86
CA ALA A 526 13.64 -6.68 -16.01
C ALA A 526 13.29 -5.43 -15.19
N SER A 527 14.27 -4.85 -14.50
CA SER A 527 14.12 -3.64 -13.66
C SER A 527 12.98 -2.74 -14.15
N THR A 528 11.89 -2.65 -13.39
CA THR A 528 10.67 -1.89 -13.73
C THR A 528 10.85 -0.38 -13.67
N THR A 529 12.10 0.11 -13.76
CA THR A 529 12.45 1.52 -13.77
C THR A 529 11.95 2.29 -14.99
N LYS A 530 11.42 1.60 -16.02
CA LYS A 530 10.81 2.25 -17.19
C LYS A 530 9.39 2.73 -16.89
N ARG A 531 9.23 4.03 -17.13
CA ARG A 531 8.03 4.84 -16.95
C ARG A 531 7.02 4.61 -18.09
N GLU A 532 5.87 3.99 -17.84
CA GLU A 532 4.71 4.05 -18.76
C GLU A 532 3.73 5.14 -18.31
N TYR A 533 3.53 6.15 -19.15
CA TYR A 533 2.59 7.24 -18.89
C TYR A 533 1.68 7.46 -20.09
N PHE A 534 0.51 8.01 -19.85
CA PHE A 534 -0.40 8.36 -20.93
C PHE A 534 0.26 9.38 -21.87
N GLY A 535 0.38 9.06 -23.15
CA GLY A 535 0.93 9.95 -24.17
C GLY A 535 2.42 9.75 -24.52
N THR A 536 3.06 8.67 -24.07
CA THR A 536 4.41 8.29 -24.54
C THR A 536 4.43 7.75 -25.98
N ASN A 537 3.27 7.36 -26.52
CA ASN A 537 3.10 6.85 -27.89
C ASN A 537 2.25 7.78 -28.78
N ILE A 538 2.09 9.04 -28.39
CA ILE A 538 1.56 10.07 -29.31
C ILE A 538 2.73 10.55 -30.13
#